data_AF-A0A8T4GAD5-F1
#
_entry.id   AF-A0A8T4GAD5-F1
#
_cell.length_a   1.000
_cell.length_b   1.000
_cell.length_c   1.000
_cell.angle_alpha   90.00
_cell.angle_beta   90.00
_cell.angle_gamma   90.00
#
_symmetry.space_group_name_H-M   'P 1'
#
loop_
_entity.id
_entity.type
_entity.pdbx_description
1 polymer ?
#
loop_
_entity_poly.entity_id
_entity_poly.type
_entity_poly.pdbx_seq_one_letter_code
_entity_poly.pdbx_strand_id
1 'polypeptide(L)'
;MAGKEKKKQNGRKYLAGYLDFGVLGKRETYLFKNDKREKENQPAFRLMIKEGEAWKEVGVFWVRESKPKEPEEEVFDFTGG
;
A
#
# COMPACT_ATOMS: atom_id res chain seq x y z
N MET A 1 -9.77 3.41 -16.84
CA MET A 1 -9.80 2.33 -15.83
C MET A 1 -8.42 1.67 -15.83
N ALA A 2 -7.61 1.84 -14.79
CA ALA A 2 -6.24 1.30 -14.75
C ALA A 2 -6.27 -0.17 -14.31
N GLY A 3 -5.99 -1.08 -15.24
CA GLY A 3 -5.87 -2.51 -14.97
C GLY A 3 -4.68 -2.81 -14.05
N LYS A 4 -4.97 -3.28 -12.84
CA LYS A 4 -3.94 -3.82 -11.92
C LYS A 4 -3.50 -5.19 -12.42
N GLU A 5 -2.50 -5.25 -13.29
CA GLU A 5 -1.86 -6.53 -13.63
C GLU A 5 -1.05 -7.04 -12.43
N LYS A 6 -1.52 -8.14 -11.82
CA LYS A 6 -0.78 -8.91 -10.81
C LYS A 6 0.23 -9.80 -11.52
N LYS A 7 1.43 -9.31 -11.81
CA LYS A 7 2.52 -10.15 -12.32
C LYS A 7 3.27 -10.81 -11.14
N LYS A 8 3.75 -12.04 -11.36
CA LYS A 8 4.50 -12.85 -10.36
C LYS A 8 5.99 -12.76 -10.69
N GLN A 9 6.81 -12.34 -9.75
CA GLN A 9 8.28 -12.44 -9.81
C GLN A 9 8.73 -13.23 -8.58
N ASN A 10 9.41 -14.37 -8.77
CA ASN A 10 9.79 -15.28 -7.68
C ASN A 10 8.64 -15.68 -6.73
N GLY A 11 7.42 -15.78 -7.26
CA GLY A 11 6.22 -16.12 -6.48
C GLY A 11 5.67 -14.97 -5.61
N ARG A 12 6.34 -13.82 -5.52
CA ARG A 12 5.85 -12.64 -4.81
C ARG A 12 4.88 -11.85 -5.67
N LYS A 13 3.74 -11.47 -5.08
CA LYS A 13 2.74 -10.61 -5.71
C LYS A 13 3.17 -9.16 -5.52
N TYR A 14 3.07 -8.37 -6.59
CA TYR A 14 3.31 -6.93 -6.55
C TYR A 14 2.19 -6.20 -7.28
N LEU A 15 2.08 -4.89 -7.00
CA LEU A 15 1.31 -3.97 -7.82
C LEU A 15 2.28 -3.25 -8.76
N ALA A 16 1.93 -3.16 -10.03
CA ALA A 16 2.66 -2.37 -11.02
C ALA A 16 1.82 -1.18 -11.47
N GLY A 17 2.47 -0.05 -11.74
CA GLY A 17 1.80 1.13 -12.24
C GLY A 17 2.76 2.30 -12.44
N TYR A 18 2.26 3.39 -13.00
CA TYR A 18 3.03 4.60 -13.22
C TYR A 18 2.86 5.54 -12.03
N LEU A 19 3.98 6.03 -11.49
CA LEU A 19 4.03 7.08 -10.49
C LEU A 19 4.70 8.31 -11.09
N ASP A 20 4.11 9.49 -10.84
CA ASP A 20 4.72 10.76 -11.19
C ASP A 20 5.64 11.22 -10.06
N PHE A 21 6.94 11.32 -10.33
CA PHE A 21 7.95 11.78 -9.38
C PHE A 21 8.23 13.28 -9.52
N GLY A 22 7.32 14.04 -10.13
CA GLY A 22 7.44 15.49 -10.33
C GLY A 22 8.56 15.80 -11.32
N VAL A 23 9.65 16.42 -10.85
CA VAL A 23 10.78 16.83 -11.71
C VAL A 23 11.47 15.65 -12.41
N LEU A 24 11.32 14.43 -11.89
CA LEU A 24 11.86 13.20 -12.49
C LEU A 24 10.88 12.51 -13.46
N GLY A 25 9.69 13.10 -13.64
CA GLY A 25 8.64 12.62 -14.53
C GLY A 25 7.94 11.35 -14.07
N LYS A 26 7.12 10.80 -14.97
CA LYS A 26 6.39 9.55 -14.76
C LYS A 26 7.30 8.35 -15.01
N ARG A 27 7.36 7.44 -14.05
CA ARG A 27 8.11 6.18 -14.17
C ARG A 27 7.22 5.00 -13.88
N GLU A 28 7.50 3.88 -14.55
CA GLU A 28 6.92 2.59 -14.16
C GLU A 28 7.52 2.17 -12.81
N THR A 29 6.65 1.80 -11.88
CA THR A 29 6.99 1.46 -10.50
C THR A 29 6.32 0.15 -10.10
N TYR A 30 6.93 -0.52 -9.13
CA TYR A 30 6.50 -1.80 -8.62
C TYR A 30 6.46 -1.75 -7.10
N LEU A 31 5.28 -1.98 -6.53
CA LEU A 31 5.04 -1.95 -5.09
C LEU A 31 4.94 -3.38 -4.56
N PHE A 32 5.83 -3.72 -3.64
CA PHE A 32 5.90 -5.03 -3.01
C PHE A 32 5.44 -4.96 -1.55
N LYS A 33 4.61 -5.91 -1.12
CA LYS A 33 4.27 -6.06 0.30
C LYS A 33 5.53 -6.42 1.08
N ASN A 34 5.72 -5.79 2.23
CA ASN A 34 6.80 -6.17 3.14
C ASN A 34 6.37 -7.40 3.95
N ASP A 35 6.58 -8.59 3.39
CA ASP A 35 6.18 -9.86 4.03
C ASP A 35 6.93 -10.14 5.34
N LYS A 36 8.09 -9.49 5.56
CA LYS A 36 8.88 -9.60 6.80
C LYS A 36 8.53 -8.51 7.83
N ARG A 37 7.38 -7.85 7.68
CA ARG A 37 6.92 -6.85 8.65
C ARG A 37 6.51 -7.56 9.95
N GLU A 38 7.32 -7.43 10.99
CA GLU A 38 7.07 -7.98 12.32
C GLU A 38 6.62 -6.90 13.33
N LYS A 39 7.01 -5.65 13.08
CA LYS A 39 6.76 -4.51 13.99
C LYS A 39 6.06 -3.38 13.27
N GLU A 40 5.30 -2.57 14.02
CA GLU A 40 4.60 -1.42 13.45
C GLU A 40 5.55 -0.36 12.89
N ASN A 41 6.77 -0.26 13.46
CA ASN A 41 7.86 0.61 13.01
C ASN A 41 8.60 0.07 11.76
N GLN A 42 8.00 -0.84 11.00
CA GLN A 42 8.48 -1.28 9.71
C GLN A 42 7.44 -0.92 8.63
N PRO A 43 7.87 -0.56 7.41
CA PRO A 43 6.97 -0.17 6.34
C PRO A 43 6.09 -1.34 5.90
N ALA A 44 4.87 -1.02 5.44
CA ALA A 44 3.93 -2.00 4.92
C ALA A 44 4.26 -2.43 3.49
N PHE A 45 4.78 -1.51 2.68
CA PHE A 45 5.18 -1.78 1.30
C PHE A 45 6.49 -1.08 0.93
N ARG A 46 7.21 -1.65 -0.04
CA ARG A 46 8.42 -1.09 -0.64
C ARG A 46 8.17 -0.78 -2.11
N LEU A 47 8.55 0.43 -2.53
CA LEU A 47 8.42 0.92 -3.89
C LEU A 47 9.75 0.75 -4.63
N MET A 48 9.70 0.03 -5.73
CA MET A 48 10.84 -0.27 -6.56
C MET A 48 10.65 0.31 -7.96
N ILE A 49 11.76 0.69 -8.59
CA ILE A 49 11.83 0.96 -10.04
C ILE A 49 12.85 0.04 -10.67
N LYS A 50 12.77 -0.11 -11.99
CA LYS A 50 13.75 -0.84 -12.78
C LYS A 50 14.61 0.17 -13.56
N GLU A 51 15.91 0.20 -13.29
CA GLU A 51 16.89 1.01 -14.03
C GLU A 51 17.76 0.04 -14.85
N GLY A 52 17.47 -0.09 -16.14
CA GLY A 52 18.06 -1.13 -16.99
C GLY A 52 17.65 -2.54 -16.54
N GLU A 53 18.63 -3.34 -16.13
CA GLU A 53 18.39 -4.68 -15.57
C GLU A 53 18.30 -4.68 -14.04
N ALA A 54 18.68 -3.58 -13.39
CA ALA A 54 18.76 -3.49 -11.93
C ALA A 54 17.44 -3.04 -11.30
N TRP A 55 17.14 -3.60 -10.13
CA TRP A 55 16.04 -3.16 -9.27
C TRP A 55 16.55 -2.17 -8.24
N LYS A 56 15.84 -1.06 -8.06
CA LYS A 56 16.21 -0.01 -7.11
C LYS A 56 15.03 0.37 -6.25
N GLU A 57 15.21 0.34 -4.94
CA GLU A 57 14.24 0.87 -3.98
C GLU A 57 14.29 2.39 -3.99
N VAL A 58 13.13 3.03 -4.14
CA VAL A 58 13.01 4.50 -4.21
C VAL A 58 12.04 5.07 -3.19
N GLY A 59 11.36 4.22 -2.41
CA GLY A 59 10.45 4.67 -1.39
C GLY A 59 9.82 3.53 -0.60
N VAL A 60 9.16 3.89 0.49
CA VAL A 60 8.43 2.96 1.36
C VAL A 60 7.09 3.56 1.74
N PHE A 61 6.08 2.71 1.91
CA PHE A 61 4.74 3.12 2.33
C PHE A 61 4.42 2.60 3.72
N TRP A 62 3.97 3.51 4.57
CA TRP A 62 3.47 3.23 5.91
C TRP A 62 1.95 3.29 5.87
N VAL A 63 1.31 2.13 5.96
CA VAL A 63 -0.14 2.06 6.05
C VAL A 63 -0.49 1.82 7.51
N ARG A 64 -1.13 2.81 8.13
CA ARG A 64 -1.80 2.66 9.41
C ARG A 64 -3.17 2.06 9.12
N GLU A 65 -3.43 0.86 9.60
CA GLU A 65 -4.78 0.31 9.58
C GLU A 65 -5.60 1.09 10.61
N SER A 66 -6.37 2.10 10.17
CA SER A 66 -7.44 2.62 10.99
C SER A 66 -8.48 1.52 11.07
N LYS A 67 -8.57 0.82 12.21
CA LYS A 67 -9.76 0.03 12.49
C LYS A 67 -10.94 1.00 12.38
N PRO A 68 -11.93 0.76 11.50
CA PRO A 68 -13.15 1.56 11.53
C PRO A 68 -13.69 1.46 12.96
N LYS A 69 -13.95 2.61 13.60
CA LYS A 69 -14.68 2.61 14.87
C LYS A 69 -16.01 1.93 14.60
N GLU A 70 -16.28 0.83 15.29
CA GLU A 70 -17.63 0.28 15.32
C GLU A 70 -18.56 1.43 15.76
N PRO A 71 -19.69 1.66 15.06
CA PRO A 71 -20.64 2.66 15.50
C PRO A 71 -21.12 2.25 16.90
N GLU A 72 -20.86 3.10 17.89
CA GLU A 72 -21.48 2.97 19.21
C GLU A 72 -22.99 3.05 18.97
N GLU A 73 -23.71 1.94 19.17
CA GLU A 73 -25.17 1.94 19.15
C GLU A 73 -25.64 2.94 20.22
N GLU A 74 -26.20 4.06 19.79
CA GLU A 74 -26.91 4.99 20.66
C GLU A 74 -28.10 4.23 21.27
N VAL A 75 -27.96 3.81 22.53
CA VAL A 75 -29.07 3.26 23.31
C VAL A 75 -30.05 4.41 23.58
N PHE A 76 -31.10 4.49 22.78
CA PHE A 76 -32.21 5.43 22.98
C PHE A 76 -33.06 4.93 24.14
N ASP A 77 -32.90 5.53 25.33
CA ASP A 77 -33.71 5.24 26.50
C ASP A 77 -35.14 5.78 26.31
N PHE A 78 -36.08 4.89 25.98
CA PHE A 78 -37.52 5.19 25.88
C PHE A 78 -38.20 4.91 27.22
N THR A 79 -37.95 5.72 28.24
CA THR A 79 -38.79 5.75 29.46
C THR A 79 -39.24 7.18 29.76
N GLY A 80 -40.36 7.55 29.14
CA GLY A 80 -41.01 8.84 29.35
C GLY A 80 -42.39 8.84 28.71
N GLY A 81 -43.33 8.13 29.32
CA GLY A 81 -44.75 8.09 28.96
C GLY A 81 -45.60 7.82 30.19
#